data_AF-A0A8H3UKV2-F1
#
_entry.id   AF-A0A8H3UKV2-F1
#
_cell.length_a   1.000
_cell.length_b   1.000
_cell.length_c   1.000
_cell.angle_alpha   90.00
_cell.angle_beta   90.00
_cell.angle_gamma   90.00
#
_symmetry.space_group_name_H-M   'P 1'
#
loop_
_entity.id
_entity.type
_entity.pdbx_description
1 polymer ?
#
loop_
_entity_poly.entity_id
_entity_poly.type
_entity_poly.pdbx_seq_one_letter_code
_entity_poly.pdbx_strand_id
1 'polypeptide(L)'
;MSSDSESSQPPAITEKPSLSATYSAPDSEQNSFDQPLPMCSEEPSPTERTAYLAALGTSITKAQDQINAFLTHKMEEDNAKAGVASAEDDAKAEENYGEEVVEDD
;
A
#
# COMPACT_ATOMS: atom_id res chain seq x y z
N MET A 1 43.49 26.32 -20.62
CA MET A 1 42.66 25.30 -21.29
C MET A 1 41.50 25.05 -20.34
N SER A 2 40.47 25.90 -20.46
CA SER A 2 39.13 25.53 -20.98
C SER A 2 38.42 24.63 -19.97
N SER A 3 37.61 25.19 -19.05
CA SER A 3 36.19 25.48 -19.26
C SER A 3 35.47 24.35 -19.98
N ASP A 4 34.82 23.49 -19.22
CA ASP A 4 33.62 22.80 -19.69
C ASP A 4 32.50 23.12 -18.70
N SER A 5 31.60 23.99 -19.16
CA SER A 5 30.35 24.34 -18.52
C SER A 5 29.35 23.25 -18.85
N GLU A 6 29.14 22.30 -17.95
CA GLU A 6 28.02 21.38 -18.09
C GLU A 6 26.74 22.07 -17.59
N SER A 7 26.14 22.80 -18.53
CA SER A 7 24.80 23.37 -18.43
C SER A 7 23.79 22.24 -18.34
N SER A 8 23.54 21.70 -17.14
CA SER A 8 22.39 20.84 -16.88
C SER A 8 21.12 21.68 -16.80
N GLN A 9 20.44 21.76 -17.94
CA GLN A 9 19.06 22.18 -18.10
C GLN A 9 18.15 21.50 -17.05
N PRO A 10 17.20 22.20 -16.41
CA PRO A 10 16.27 21.57 -15.48
C PRO A 10 15.35 20.58 -16.22
N PRO A 11 14.97 19.44 -15.63
CA PRO A 11 14.05 18.50 -16.27
C PRO A 11 12.70 19.19 -16.46
N ALA A 12 12.22 19.24 -17.71
CA ALA A 12 10.85 19.60 -18.00
C ALA A 12 9.93 18.54 -17.38
N ILE A 13 9.26 18.89 -16.28
CA ILE A 13 8.33 18.01 -15.57
C ILE A 13 7.15 17.72 -16.52
N THR A 14 7.23 16.61 -17.25
CA THR A 14 6.19 16.11 -18.17
C THR A 14 5.45 14.91 -17.57
N GLU A 15 5.50 14.75 -16.25
CA GLU A 15 4.74 13.71 -15.57
C GLU A 15 3.33 14.21 -15.28
N LYS A 16 2.34 13.42 -15.72
CA LYS A 16 0.93 13.67 -15.41
C LYS A 16 0.74 13.65 -13.90
N PRO A 17 0.01 14.60 -13.32
CA PRO A 17 -0.24 14.59 -11.89
C PRO A 17 -1.01 13.32 -11.50
N SER A 18 -0.68 12.75 -10.35
CA SER A 18 -1.38 11.61 -9.78
C SER A 18 -1.56 11.81 -8.27
N LEU A 19 -2.62 11.22 -7.74
CA LEU A 19 -2.78 10.98 -6.32
C LEU A 19 -2.21 9.60 -6.01
N SER A 20 -1.17 9.56 -5.19
CA SER A 20 -0.50 8.32 -4.81
C SER A 20 -0.55 8.08 -3.29
N ALA A 21 -0.56 6.82 -2.91
CA ALA A 21 -0.44 6.37 -1.53
C ALA A 21 0.38 5.08 -1.47
N THR A 22 1.23 4.96 -0.46
CA THR A 22 2.08 3.77 -0.27
C THR A 22 1.82 3.18 1.11
N TYR A 23 1.47 1.92 1.15
CA TYR A 23 1.42 1.09 2.35
C TYR A 23 2.76 0.36 2.52
N SER A 24 3.27 0.31 3.74
CA SER A 24 4.49 -0.42 4.10
C SER A 24 4.30 -1.13 5.44
N ALA A 25 4.68 -2.40 5.48
CA ALA A 25 4.66 -3.24 6.68
C ALA A 25 6.07 -3.71 7.09
N PRO A 26 6.29 -4.09 8.36
CA PRO A 26 7.56 -4.62 8.84
C PRO A 26 8.03 -5.88 8.09
N ASP A 27 7.10 -6.67 7.56
CA ASP A 27 7.37 -7.97 6.93
C ASP A 27 7.85 -7.85 5.48
N SER A 28 8.41 -6.67 5.12
CA SER A 28 8.81 -6.28 3.76
C SER A 28 7.67 -6.23 2.74
N GLU A 29 6.43 -6.26 3.20
CA GLU A 29 5.27 -6.07 2.32
C GLU A 29 5.05 -4.59 2.03
N GLN A 30 4.91 -4.27 0.74
CA GLN A 30 4.64 -2.93 0.25
C GLN A 30 3.55 -2.98 -0.80
N ASN A 31 2.63 -2.03 -0.76
CA ASN A 31 1.63 -1.86 -1.81
C ASN A 31 1.46 -0.39 -2.13
N SER A 32 1.31 -0.06 -3.41
CA SER A 32 1.12 1.31 -3.89
C SER A 32 -0.23 1.45 -4.56
N PHE A 33 -0.86 2.60 -4.35
CA PHE A 33 -2.13 2.99 -4.96
C PHE A 33 -1.89 4.28 -5.74
N ASP A 34 -2.19 4.26 -7.03
CA ASP A 34 -2.02 5.41 -7.91
C ASP A 34 -3.33 5.72 -8.65
N GLN A 35 -3.78 6.97 -8.53
CA GLN A 35 -4.92 7.50 -9.27
C GLN A 35 -4.48 8.66 -10.17
N PRO A 36 -4.55 8.51 -11.51
CA PRO A 36 -4.15 9.59 -12.41
C PRO A 36 -5.11 10.77 -12.29
N LEU A 37 -4.58 11.98 -12.40
CA LEU A 37 -5.34 13.23 -12.41
C LEU A 37 -5.24 13.90 -13.78
N PRO A 38 -6.25 14.69 -14.16
CA PRO A 38 -6.19 15.46 -15.40
C PRO A 38 -5.05 16.48 -15.34
N MET A 39 -4.37 16.69 -16.47
CA MET A 39 -3.40 17.78 -16.60
C MET A 39 -4.12 19.12 -16.70
N CYS A 40 -3.55 20.14 -16.06
CA CYS A 40 -3.98 21.52 -16.18
C CYS A 40 -2.95 22.32 -16.99
N SER A 41 -3.43 23.29 -17.75
CA SER A 41 -2.59 24.31 -18.39
C SER A 41 -1.83 25.13 -17.34
N GLU A 42 -0.73 25.80 -17.73
CA GLU A 42 0.07 26.66 -16.82
C GLU A 42 -0.78 27.74 -16.15
N GLU A 43 -1.72 28.32 -16.88
CA GLU A 43 -2.76 29.21 -16.37
C GLU A 43 -4.15 28.56 -16.51
N PRO A 44 -4.59 27.77 -15.52
CA PRO A 44 -5.83 27.01 -15.65
C PRO A 44 -7.05 27.93 -15.52
N SER A 45 -7.93 27.82 -16.50
CA SER A 45 -9.25 28.45 -16.50
C SER A 45 -10.12 27.95 -15.33
N PRO A 46 -11.17 28.68 -14.94
CA PRO A 46 -12.09 28.22 -13.90
C PRO A 46 -12.66 26.83 -14.18
N THR A 47 -12.96 26.51 -15.45
CA THR A 47 -13.46 25.20 -15.88
C THR A 47 -12.43 24.09 -15.66
N GLU A 48 -11.16 24.31 -16.03
CA GLU A 48 -10.08 23.34 -15.80
C GLU A 48 -9.86 23.11 -14.30
N ARG A 49 -9.90 24.17 -13.48
CA ARG A 49 -9.78 24.07 -12.03
C ARG A 49 -10.92 23.24 -11.43
N THR A 50 -12.17 23.50 -11.84
CA THR A 50 -13.32 22.75 -11.36
C THR A 50 -13.24 21.28 -11.79
N ALA A 51 -12.85 21.00 -13.03
CA ALA A 51 -12.69 19.64 -13.54
C ALA A 51 -11.58 18.88 -12.78
N TYR A 52 -10.45 19.54 -12.52
CA TYR A 52 -9.36 18.98 -11.73
C TYR A 52 -9.78 18.63 -10.31
N LEU A 53 -10.45 19.56 -9.62
CA LEU A 53 -10.93 19.33 -8.25
C LEU A 53 -11.99 18.23 -8.17
N ALA A 54 -12.89 18.15 -9.15
CA ALA A 54 -13.88 17.07 -9.24
C ALA A 54 -13.21 15.70 -9.47
N ALA A 55 -12.22 15.65 -10.35
CA ALA A 55 -11.43 14.44 -10.59
C ALA A 55 -10.63 14.04 -9.33
N LEU A 56 -10.00 15.00 -8.66
CA LEU A 56 -9.28 14.77 -7.41
C LEU A 56 -10.19 14.23 -6.32
N GLY A 57 -11.36 14.82 -6.11
CA GLY A 57 -12.34 14.33 -5.13
C GLY A 57 -12.76 12.88 -5.41
N THR A 58 -13.04 12.56 -6.67
CA THR A 58 -13.37 11.19 -7.09
C THR A 58 -12.21 10.22 -6.87
N SER A 59 -10.99 10.63 -7.23
CA SER A 59 -9.76 9.84 -7.04
C SER A 59 -9.49 9.55 -5.57
N ILE A 60 -9.77 10.50 -4.67
CA ILE A 60 -9.64 10.31 -3.21
C ILE A 60 -10.60 9.23 -2.73
N THR A 61 -11.89 9.32 -3.06
CA THR A 61 -12.87 8.30 -2.66
C THR A 61 -12.49 6.92 -3.19
N LYS A 62 -12.06 6.85 -4.45
CA LYS A 62 -11.62 5.58 -5.06
C LYS A 62 -10.37 5.01 -4.38
N ALA A 63 -9.37 5.85 -4.09
CA ALA A 63 -8.17 5.40 -3.38
C ALA A 63 -8.52 4.90 -1.97
N GLN A 64 -9.42 5.58 -1.27
CA GLN A 64 -9.92 5.16 0.03
C GLN A 64 -10.59 3.79 -0.04
N ASP A 65 -11.48 3.55 -1.02
CA ASP A 65 -12.14 2.27 -1.19
C ASP A 65 -11.14 1.14 -1.47
N GLN A 66 -10.14 1.39 -2.33
CA GLN A 66 -9.09 0.43 -2.63
C GLN A 66 -8.22 0.11 -1.41
N ILE A 67 -7.84 1.12 -0.64
CA ILE A 67 -7.05 0.96 0.58
C ILE A 67 -7.84 0.16 1.62
N ASN A 68 -9.11 0.49 1.82
CA ASN A 68 -9.97 -0.23 2.76
C ASN A 68 -10.11 -1.71 2.36
N ALA A 69 -10.40 -1.98 1.08
CA ALA A 69 -10.50 -3.34 0.58
C ALA A 69 -9.19 -4.12 0.77
N PHE A 70 -8.05 -3.50 0.45
CA PHE A 70 -6.73 -4.09 0.65
C PHE A 70 -6.46 -4.43 2.12
N LEU A 71 -6.70 -3.49 3.04
CA LEU A 71 -6.46 -3.70 4.46
C LEU A 71 -7.42 -4.74 5.05
N THR A 72 -8.69 -4.76 4.64
CA THR A 72 -9.65 -5.79 5.06
C THR A 72 -9.21 -7.18 4.60
N HIS A 73 -8.82 -7.34 3.34
CA HIS A 73 -8.30 -8.60 2.83
C HIS A 73 -7.08 -9.07 3.63
N LYS A 74 -6.13 -8.16 3.88
CA LYS A 74 -4.96 -8.48 4.70
C LYS A 74 -5.31 -8.93 6.11
N MET A 75 -6.27 -8.27 6.77
CA MET A 75 -6.74 -8.68 8.09
C MET A 75 -7.37 -10.09 8.06
N GLU A 76 -8.10 -10.43 7.00
CA GLU A 76 -8.66 -11.78 6.82
C GLU A 76 -7.56 -12.83 6.64
N GLU A 77 -6.53 -12.53 5.83
CA GLU A 77 -5.37 -13.40 5.66
C GLU A 77 -4.60 -13.61 6.98
N ASP A 78 -4.38 -12.54 7.74
CA ASP A 78 -3.67 -12.58 9.02
C ASP A 78 -4.47 -13.37 10.07
N ASN A 79 -5.79 -13.18 10.11
CA ASN A 79 -6.67 -13.97 10.99
C ASN A 79 -6.67 -15.45 10.61
N ALA A 80 -6.69 -15.79 9.32
CA ALA A 80 -6.63 -17.18 8.87
C ALA A 80 -5.30 -17.84 9.25
N LYS A 81 -4.18 -17.14 9.07
CA LYS A 81 -2.85 -17.63 9.49
C LYS A 81 -2.79 -17.84 11.00
N ALA A 82 -3.29 -16.89 11.80
CA ALA A 82 -3.33 -17.02 13.26
C ALA A 82 -4.22 -18.18 13.73
N GLY A 83 -5.35 -18.41 13.06
CA GLY A 83 -6.24 -19.54 13.34
C GLY A 83 -5.62 -20.90 13.01
N VAL A 84 -4.88 -20.99 11.90
CA VAL A 84 -4.12 -22.20 11.53
C VAL A 84 -3.00 -22.48 12.54
N ALA A 85 -2.23 -21.46 12.91
CA ALA A 85 -1.17 -21.61 13.92
C ALA A 85 -1.73 -22.08 15.26
N SER A 86 -2.88 -21.55 15.67
CA SER A 86 -3.55 -21.98 16.92
C SER A 86 -4.04 -23.42 16.84
N ALA A 87 -4.56 -23.87 15.69
CA ALA A 87 -5.01 -25.25 15.49
C ALA A 87 -3.85 -26.25 15.42
N GLU A 88 -2.71 -25.86 14.83
CA GLU A 88 -1.49 -26.67 14.83
C GLU A 88 -0.88 -26.80 16.23
N ASP A 89 -0.93 -25.74 17.03
CA ASP A 89 -0.47 -25.76 18.43
C ASP A 89 -1.40 -26.59 19.33
N ASP A 90 -2.72 -26.52 19.12
CA ASP A 90 -3.70 -27.35 19.84
C ASP A 90 -3.54 -28.84 19.49
N ALA A 91 -3.37 -29.18 18.20
CA ALA A 91 -3.12 -30.55 17.77
C ALA A 91 -1.83 -31.14 18.36
N LYS A 92 -0.75 -30.35 18.45
CA LYS A 92 0.50 -30.78 19.11
C LYS A 92 0.34 -30.96 20.61
N ALA A 93 -0.49 -30.14 21.26
CA ALA A 93 -0.77 -30.26 22.70
C ALA A 93 -1.58 -31.54 23.01
N GLU A 94 -2.53 -31.91 22.15
CA GLU A 94 -3.33 -33.13 22.28
C GLU A 94 -2.51 -34.41 22.02
N GLU A 95 -1.56 -34.40 21.08
CA GLU A 95 -0.66 -35.54 20.84
C GLU A 95 0.23 -35.87 22.06
N ASN A 96 0.57 -34.86 22.87
CA ASN A 96 1.36 -35.03 24.09
C ASN A 96 0.49 -35.39 25.32
N TYR A 97 -0.83 -35.43 25.18
CA TYR A 97 -1.76 -35.74 26.28
C TYR A 97 -1.94 -37.26 26.54
N GLY A 98 -1.29 -38.11 25.73
CA GLY A 98 -1.39 -39.58 25.77
C GLY A 98 -0.16 -40.32 26.28
N GLU A 99 0.97 -39.64 26.52
CA GLU A 99 2.14 -40.22 27.19
C GLU A 99 2.25 -39.59 28.59
N GLU A 100 1.80 -40.31 29.63
CA GLU A 100 2.17 -39.94 30.99
C GLU A 100 3.69 -40.09 31.12
N VAL A 101 4.42 -38.97 31.02
CA VAL A 101 5.81 -38.90 31.45
C VAL A 101 5.81 -39.03 32.96
N VAL A 102 5.81 -40.28 33.42
CA VAL A 102 6.16 -40.62 34.79
C VAL A 102 7.63 -40.25 34.95
N GLU A 103 7.91 -39.08 35.50
CA GLU A 103 9.23 -38.78 36.05
C GLU A 103 9.43 -39.70 37.27
N ASP A 104 10.14 -40.82 37.08
CA ASP A 104 10.65 -41.64 38.18
C ASP A 104 11.84 -40.91 38.85
N ASP A 105 11.76 -40.80 40.18
CA ASP A 105 12.72 -40.19 41.13
C ASP A 105 14.09 -40.91 41.18
#